data_AF-A0A1L8Z9N4-F1
#
_entry.id   AF-A0A1L8Z9N4-F1
#
_cell.length_a   1.000
_cell.length_b   1.000
_cell.length_c   1.000
_cell.angle_alpha   90.00
_cell.angle_beta   90.00
_cell.angle_gamma   90.00
#
_symmetry.space_group_name_H-M   'P 1'
#
loop_
_entity.id
_entity.type
_entity.pdbx_description
1 polymer ?
#
loop_
_entity_poly.entity_id
_entity_poly.type
_entity_poly.pdbx_seq_one_letter_code
_entity_poly.pdbx_strand_id
1 'polypeptide(L)'
;METVSTNIAGVSQEQIYKEFLRLGMEQLIAQDLSKRYYHNELTYRDLENLEKQFDIKFDNLVSKIDNVKNELNSKIDNVEKNLQKDISNLDIKIDSVEKNLQKDISNLDAKIDTVEKNLNTKIDNVEKNLNLKIDNVEKNLMSLSGMLKWVLGIMGTMAITMIAGLIFTFIPK
;
A
#
# COMPACT_ATOMS: atom_id res chain seq x y z
N MET A 1 58.49 -30.03 -9.51
CA MET A 1 58.23 -31.49 -9.54
C MET A 1 59.34 -32.11 -10.36
N GLU A 2 60.12 -32.99 -9.73
CA GLU A 2 61.25 -33.69 -10.33
C GLU A 2 60.79 -34.49 -11.55
N THR A 3 61.53 -34.38 -12.65
CA THR A 3 61.36 -35.26 -13.80
C THR A 3 61.93 -36.63 -13.43
N VAL A 4 61.06 -37.54 -13.00
CA VAL A 4 61.40 -38.95 -12.84
C VAL A 4 61.73 -39.50 -14.23
N SER A 5 63.03 -39.64 -14.51
CA SER A 5 63.52 -40.30 -15.72
C SER A 5 63.30 -41.81 -15.55
N THR A 6 62.12 -42.30 -15.94
CA THR A 6 61.88 -43.73 -16.08
C THR A 6 62.62 -44.20 -17.32
N ASN A 7 63.79 -44.80 -17.12
CA ASN A 7 64.53 -45.53 -18.14
C ASN A 7 63.77 -46.85 -18.41
N ILE A 8 62.66 -46.77 -19.13
CA ILE A 8 61.95 -47.93 -19.66
C ILE A 8 62.76 -48.35 -20.88
N ALA A 9 63.31 -49.57 -20.87
CA ALA A 9 63.87 -50.17 -22.08
C ALA A 9 62.72 -50.34 -23.10
N GLY A 10 62.46 -49.29 -23.88
CA GLY A 10 61.36 -49.24 -24.83
C GLY A 10 61.60 -50.26 -25.94
N VAL A 11 60.58 -51.06 -26.23
CA VAL A 11 60.59 -51.97 -27.37
C VAL A 11 60.73 -51.13 -28.65
N SER A 12 61.74 -51.41 -29.48
CA SER A 12 61.94 -50.69 -30.75
C SER A 12 60.87 -51.06 -31.77
N GLN A 13 60.58 -50.17 -32.73
CA GLN A 13 59.67 -50.45 -33.85
C GLN A 13 60.04 -51.75 -34.58
N GLU A 14 61.35 -52.00 -34.74
CA GLU A 14 61.88 -53.21 -35.39
C GLU A 14 61.61 -54.47 -34.56
N GLN A 15 61.70 -54.38 -33.23
CA GLN A 15 61.34 -55.50 -32.35
C GLN A 15 59.84 -55.81 -32.44
N ILE A 16 58.98 -54.79 -32.47
CA ILE A 16 57.53 -54.94 -32.66
C ILE A 16 57.22 -55.55 -34.04
N TYR A 17 57.87 -55.07 -35.10
CA TYR A 17 57.71 -55.56 -36.47
C TYR A 17 58.08 -57.04 -36.61
N LYS A 18 59.25 -57.45 -36.09
CA LYS A 18 59.68 -58.86 -36.11
C LYS A 18 58.73 -59.76 -35.35
N GLU A 19 58.18 -59.27 -34.25
CA GLU A 19 57.22 -60.03 -33.45
C GLU A 19 55.88 -60.22 -34.18
N PHE A 20 55.39 -59.20 -34.89
CA PHE A 20 54.22 -59.34 -35.76
C PHE A 20 54.43 -60.34 -36.91
N LEU A 21 55.61 -60.34 -37.54
CA LEU A 21 55.95 -61.36 -38.54
C LEU A 21 56.00 -62.77 -37.92
N ARG A 22 56.56 -62.91 -36.70
CA ARG A 22 56.61 -64.18 -35.96
C ARG A 22 55.23 -64.74 -35.66
N LEU A 23 54.25 -63.87 -35.45
CA LEU A 23 52.84 -64.22 -35.24
C LEU A 23 52.09 -64.55 -36.55
N GLY A 24 52.77 -64.54 -37.69
CA GLY A 24 52.20 -64.89 -38.99
C GLY A 24 51.49 -63.74 -39.71
N MET A 25 51.74 -62.49 -39.30
CA MET A 25 51.17 -61.30 -39.93
C MET A 25 51.88 -61.01 -41.27
N GLU A 26 51.13 -60.58 -42.28
CA GLU A 26 51.67 -60.23 -43.60
C GLU A 26 52.64 -59.03 -43.48
N GLN A 27 53.67 -58.99 -44.35
CA GLN A 27 54.82 -58.09 -44.19
C GLN A 27 54.44 -56.60 -44.22
N LEU A 28 53.57 -56.19 -45.14
CA LEU A 28 53.10 -54.80 -45.23
C LEU A 28 52.21 -54.44 -44.04
N ILE A 29 51.35 -55.37 -43.62
CA ILE A 29 50.48 -55.19 -42.44
C ILE A 29 51.31 -55.05 -41.17
N ALA A 30 52.31 -55.93 -40.95
CA ALA A 30 53.21 -55.86 -39.81
C ALA A 30 54.01 -54.55 -39.77
N GLN A 31 54.42 -54.05 -40.94
CA GLN A 31 55.18 -52.81 -41.05
C GLN A 31 54.32 -51.57 -40.73
N ASP A 32 53.06 -51.55 -41.17
CA ASP A 32 52.10 -50.49 -40.84
C ASP A 32 51.73 -50.51 -39.34
N LEU A 33 51.37 -51.66 -38.78
CA LEU A 33 50.98 -51.77 -37.37
C LEU A 33 52.13 -51.50 -36.40
N SER A 34 53.36 -51.95 -36.71
CA SER A 34 54.52 -51.70 -35.84
C SER A 34 54.86 -50.21 -35.74
N LYS A 35 54.73 -49.44 -36.83
CA LYS A 35 54.84 -47.98 -36.81
C LYS A 35 53.75 -47.34 -35.96
N ARG A 36 52.48 -47.70 -36.19
CA ARG A 36 51.34 -47.16 -35.44
C ARG A 36 51.44 -47.44 -33.94
N TYR A 37 51.89 -48.64 -33.57
CA TYR A 37 52.07 -49.05 -32.18
C TYR A 37 53.26 -48.35 -31.53
N TYR A 38 54.40 -48.27 -32.21
CA TYR A 38 55.59 -47.59 -31.69
C TYR A 38 55.37 -46.08 -31.46
N HIS A 39 54.55 -45.44 -32.30
CA HIS A 39 54.22 -44.02 -32.20
C HIS A 39 52.92 -43.72 -31.43
N ASN A 40 52.22 -44.74 -30.90
CA ASN A 40 50.91 -44.60 -30.24
C ASN A 40 49.89 -43.79 -31.06
N GLU A 41 49.95 -43.84 -32.40
CA GLU A 41 49.11 -43.02 -33.30
C GLU A 41 47.62 -43.29 -33.11
N LEU A 42 47.26 -44.51 -32.69
CA LEU A 42 45.88 -44.90 -32.40
C LEU A 42 45.38 -44.24 -31.11
N THR A 43 46.21 -44.21 -30.06
CA THR A 43 45.88 -43.64 -28.75
C THR A 43 45.70 -42.12 -28.81
N TYR A 44 46.56 -41.41 -29.54
CA TYR A 44 46.41 -39.95 -29.72
C TYR A 44 45.10 -39.60 -30.45
N ARG A 45 44.72 -40.39 -31.45
CA ARG A 45 43.46 -40.19 -32.19
C ARG A 45 42.24 -40.38 -31.30
N ASP A 46 42.25 -41.37 -30.43
CA ASP A 46 41.16 -41.61 -29.49
C ASP A 46 41.03 -40.48 -28.45
N LEU A 47 42.16 -39.95 -27.97
CA LEU A 47 42.18 -38.78 -27.07
C LEU A 47 41.66 -37.51 -27.76
N GLU A 48 42.07 -37.24 -29.01
CA GLU A 48 41.57 -36.11 -29.79
C GLU A 48 40.06 -36.23 -30.03
N ASN A 49 39.56 -37.43 -30.32
CA ASN A 49 38.13 -37.68 -30.47
C ASN A 49 37.37 -37.46 -29.15
N LEU A 50 37.96 -37.84 -28.02
CA LEU A 50 37.38 -37.64 -26.70
C LEU A 50 37.32 -36.15 -26.34
N GLU A 51 38.39 -35.40 -26.58
CA GLU A 51 38.47 -33.95 -26.41
C GLU A 51 37.37 -33.25 -27.22
N LYS A 52 37.27 -33.54 -28.52
CA LYS A 52 36.19 -33.00 -29.38
C LYS A 52 34.80 -33.32 -28.86
N GLN A 53 34.58 -34.54 -28.36
CA GLN A 53 33.29 -34.90 -27.76
C GLN A 53 32.99 -34.15 -26.46
N PHE A 54 34.01 -33.87 -25.64
CA PHE A 54 33.86 -33.05 -24.44
C PHE A 54 33.54 -31.61 -24.79
N ASP A 55 34.24 -31.01 -25.75
CA ASP A 55 33.98 -29.64 -26.21
C ASP A 55 32.54 -29.50 -26.72
N ILE A 56 32.09 -30.41 -27.57
CA ILE A 56 30.70 -30.42 -28.08
C ILE A 56 29.68 -30.53 -26.92
N LYS A 57 29.95 -31.37 -25.92
CA LYS A 57 29.07 -31.49 -24.74
C LYS A 57 29.09 -30.24 -23.88
N PHE A 58 30.25 -29.61 -23.73
CA PHE A 58 30.42 -28.39 -22.96
C PHE A 58 29.68 -27.22 -23.62
N ASP A 59 29.84 -27.03 -24.92
CA ASP A 59 29.11 -26.02 -25.70
C ASP A 59 27.60 -26.21 -25.63
N ASN A 60 27.12 -27.46 -25.72
CA ASN A 60 25.71 -27.78 -25.53
C ASN A 60 25.21 -27.43 -24.11
N LEU A 61 26.03 -27.63 -23.09
CA LEU A 61 25.67 -27.27 -21.72
C LEU A 61 25.61 -25.75 -21.54
N VAL A 62 26.60 -25.02 -22.06
CA VAL A 62 26.61 -23.55 -22.06
C VAL A 62 25.37 -23.01 -22.77
N SER A 63 25.04 -23.54 -23.95
CA SER A 63 23.84 -23.14 -24.69
C SER A 63 22.55 -23.39 -23.91
N LYS A 64 22.42 -24.53 -23.21
CA LYS A 64 21.27 -24.80 -22.34
C LYS A 64 21.18 -23.83 -21.17
N ILE A 65 22.31 -23.50 -20.55
CA ILE A 65 22.38 -22.52 -19.44
C ILE A 65 21.93 -21.14 -19.94
N ASP A 66 22.42 -20.70 -21.09
CA ASP A 66 22.02 -19.42 -21.69
C ASP A 66 20.53 -19.39 -22.04
N ASN A 67 19.98 -20.48 -22.56
CA ASN A 67 18.54 -20.56 -22.83
C ASN A 67 17.72 -20.44 -21.54
N VAL A 68 18.08 -21.18 -20.49
CA VAL A 68 17.40 -21.10 -19.18
C VAL A 68 17.51 -19.69 -18.60
N LYS A 69 18.68 -19.05 -18.69
CA LYS A 69 18.89 -17.68 -18.24
C LYS A 69 17.97 -16.69 -18.98
N ASN A 70 17.85 -16.82 -20.30
CA ASN A 70 16.99 -15.97 -21.11
C ASN A 70 15.50 -16.17 -20.80
N GLU A 71 15.06 -17.42 -20.59
CA GLU A 71 13.69 -17.72 -20.17
C GLU A 71 13.38 -17.15 -18.78
N LEU A 72 14.32 -17.25 -17.84
CA LEU A 72 14.17 -16.66 -16.50
C LEU A 72 14.10 -15.15 -16.55
N ASN A 73 15.00 -14.48 -17.28
CA ASN A 73 14.95 -13.03 -17.47
C ASN A 73 13.60 -12.60 -18.06
N SER A 74 13.12 -13.29 -19.10
CA SER A 74 11.82 -12.99 -19.71
C SER A 74 10.65 -13.15 -18.72
N LYS A 75 10.69 -14.17 -17.86
CA LYS A 75 9.69 -14.36 -16.79
C LYS A 75 9.76 -13.26 -15.75
N ILE A 76 10.95 -12.84 -15.35
CA ILE A 76 11.17 -11.74 -14.40
C ILE A 76 10.60 -10.44 -14.97
N ASP A 77 10.95 -10.09 -16.20
CA ASP A 77 10.46 -8.88 -16.88
C ASP A 77 8.92 -8.87 -16.97
N ASN A 78 8.31 -10.03 -17.22
CA ASN A 78 6.86 -10.15 -17.27
C ASN A 78 6.20 -9.98 -15.89
N VAL A 79 6.81 -10.54 -14.84
CA VAL A 79 6.35 -10.34 -13.45
C VAL A 79 6.47 -8.87 -13.06
N GLU A 80 7.59 -8.22 -13.37
CA GLU A 80 7.83 -6.80 -13.09
C GLU A 80 6.77 -5.92 -13.78
N LYS A 81 6.49 -6.15 -15.06
CA LYS A 81 5.46 -5.42 -15.81
C LYS A 81 4.06 -5.60 -15.20
N ASN A 82 3.72 -6.82 -14.79
CA ASN A 82 2.42 -7.09 -14.16
C ASN A 82 2.30 -6.41 -12.80
N LEU A 83 3.34 -6.47 -11.97
CA LEU A 83 3.37 -5.78 -10.67
C LEU A 83 3.26 -4.27 -10.85
N GLN A 84 3.97 -3.69 -11.82
CA GLN A 84 3.87 -2.26 -12.11
C GLN A 84 2.44 -1.87 -12.52
N LYS A 85 1.76 -2.70 -13.32
CA LYS A 85 0.37 -2.47 -13.71
C LYS A 85 -0.59 -2.57 -12.51
N ASP A 86 -0.37 -3.55 -11.63
CA ASP A 86 -1.18 -3.72 -10.43
C ASP A 86 -1.02 -2.55 -9.46
N ILE A 87 0.21 -2.05 -9.28
CA ILE A 87 0.49 -0.83 -8.51
C ILE A 87 -0.25 0.37 -9.09
N SER A 88 -0.14 0.62 -10.40
CA SER A 88 -0.86 1.73 -11.04
C SER A 88 -2.39 1.63 -10.90
N ASN A 89 -2.94 0.40 -10.96
CA ASN A 89 -4.37 0.19 -10.74
C ASN A 89 -4.78 0.44 -9.29
N LEU A 90 -3.92 0.12 -8.32
CA LEU A 90 -4.14 0.42 -6.91
C LEU A 90 -4.11 1.92 -6.65
N ASP A 91 -3.15 2.65 -7.23
CA ASP A 91 -3.07 4.11 -7.11
C ASP A 91 -4.38 4.78 -7.60
N ILE A 92 -4.89 4.37 -8.77
CA ILE A 92 -6.17 4.86 -9.30
C ILE A 92 -7.34 4.58 -8.34
N LYS A 93 -7.38 3.40 -7.72
CA LYS A 93 -8.42 3.04 -6.75
C LYS A 93 -8.31 3.87 -5.48
N ILE A 94 -7.10 4.11 -4.99
CA ILE A 94 -6.84 4.95 -3.81
C ILE A 94 -7.31 6.38 -4.09
N ASP A 95 -6.92 6.98 -5.23
CA ASP A 95 -7.35 8.31 -5.64
C ASP A 95 -8.89 8.42 -5.72
N SER A 96 -9.55 7.38 -6.23
CA SER A 96 -11.01 7.36 -6.29
C SER A 96 -11.66 7.29 -4.91
N VAL A 97 -11.10 6.51 -3.98
CA VAL A 97 -11.60 6.42 -2.60
C VAL A 97 -11.39 7.75 -1.89
N GLU A 98 -10.22 8.36 -2.03
CA GLU A 98 -9.91 9.68 -1.45
C GLU A 98 -10.89 10.75 -1.92
N LYS A 99 -11.15 10.85 -3.23
CA LYS A 99 -12.12 11.80 -3.79
C LYS A 99 -13.53 11.59 -3.24
N ASN A 100 -13.96 10.34 -3.09
CA ASN A 100 -15.28 10.03 -2.55
C ASN A 100 -15.37 10.41 -1.06
N LEU A 101 -14.36 10.09 -0.26
CA LEU A 101 -14.31 10.48 1.15
C LEU A 101 -14.30 12.00 1.32
N GLN A 102 -13.53 12.72 0.49
CA GLN A 102 -13.51 14.18 0.51
C GLN A 102 -14.89 14.78 0.20
N LYS A 103 -15.61 14.19 -0.76
CA LYS A 103 -16.99 14.60 -1.09
C LYS A 103 -17.95 14.33 0.06
N ASP A 104 -17.84 13.17 0.71
CA ASP A 104 -18.69 12.81 1.84
C ASP A 104 -18.46 13.73 3.04
N ILE A 105 -17.19 14.08 3.32
CA ILE A 105 -16.83 15.06 4.36
C ILE A 105 -17.48 16.42 4.04
N SER A 106 -17.31 16.94 2.82
CA SER A 106 -17.91 18.21 2.42
C SER A 106 -19.45 18.20 2.50
N ASN A 107 -20.09 17.08 2.17
CA ASN A 107 -21.54 16.93 2.32
C ASN A 107 -21.98 16.91 3.79
N LEU A 108 -21.17 16.29 4.68
CA LEU A 108 -21.43 16.29 6.12
C LEU A 108 -21.26 17.68 6.72
N ASP A 109 -20.21 18.42 6.35
CA ASP A 109 -19.99 19.80 6.79
C ASP A 109 -21.20 20.67 6.41
N ALA A 110 -21.66 20.61 5.16
CA ALA A 110 -22.84 21.37 4.71
C ALA A 110 -24.13 20.99 5.47
N LYS A 111 -24.30 19.71 5.85
CA LYS A 111 -25.42 19.26 6.68
C LYS A 111 -25.31 19.80 8.10
N ILE A 112 -24.11 19.80 8.68
CA ILE A 112 -23.84 20.35 10.01
C ILE A 112 -24.18 21.85 10.03
N ASP A 113 -23.68 22.62 9.06
CA ASP A 113 -23.97 24.06 8.92
C ASP A 113 -25.49 24.32 8.82
N THR A 114 -26.19 23.48 8.06
CA THR A 114 -27.65 23.59 7.91
C THR A 114 -28.37 23.31 9.23
N VAL A 115 -27.94 22.28 9.97
CA VAL A 115 -28.51 21.95 11.29
C VAL A 115 -28.23 23.07 12.29
N GLU A 116 -27.02 23.59 12.33
CA GLU A 116 -26.62 24.71 13.20
C GLU A 116 -27.50 25.94 12.94
N LYS A 117 -27.63 26.36 11.67
CA LYS A 117 -28.48 27.50 11.29
C LYS A 117 -29.94 27.30 11.69
N ASN A 118 -30.47 26.09 11.50
CA ASN A 118 -31.85 25.77 11.88
C ASN A 118 -32.04 25.79 13.41
N LEU A 119 -31.06 25.32 14.18
CA LEU A 119 -31.09 25.38 15.63
C LEU A 119 -31.03 26.82 16.14
N ASN A 120 -30.11 27.63 15.62
CA ASN A 120 -30.01 29.06 15.95
C ASN A 120 -31.34 29.78 15.67
N THR A 121 -31.94 29.56 14.50
CA THR A 121 -33.24 30.14 14.14
C THR A 121 -34.36 29.72 15.11
N LYS A 122 -34.37 28.46 15.56
CA LYS A 122 -35.34 27.98 16.55
C LYS A 122 -35.11 28.62 17.92
N ILE A 123 -33.85 28.76 18.34
CA ILE A 123 -33.48 29.41 19.60
C ILE A 123 -33.93 30.87 19.58
N ASP A 124 -33.61 31.63 18.53
CA ASP A 124 -34.01 33.03 18.36
C ASP A 124 -35.55 33.20 18.45
N ASN A 125 -36.29 32.30 17.80
CA ASN A 125 -37.75 32.31 17.85
C ASN A 125 -38.29 32.01 19.25
N VAL A 126 -37.69 31.07 19.99
CA VAL A 126 -38.05 30.78 21.37
C VAL A 126 -37.76 31.99 22.26
N GLU A 127 -36.57 32.59 22.14
CA GLU A 127 -36.18 33.78 22.88
C GLU A 127 -37.16 34.93 22.65
N LYS A 128 -37.47 35.25 21.39
CA LYS A 128 -38.45 36.29 21.04
C LYS A 128 -39.83 36.03 21.65
N ASN A 129 -40.32 34.79 21.58
CA ASN A 129 -41.62 34.42 22.14
C ASN A 129 -41.64 34.52 23.67
N LEU A 130 -40.55 34.16 24.35
CA LEU A 130 -40.42 34.31 25.79
C LEU A 130 -40.39 35.78 26.19
N ASN A 131 -39.61 36.61 25.51
CA ASN A 131 -39.57 38.06 25.75
C ASN A 131 -40.95 38.70 25.60
N LEU A 132 -41.70 38.38 24.52
CA LEU A 132 -43.07 38.87 24.35
C LEU A 132 -44.02 38.46 25.49
N LYS A 133 -43.90 37.22 25.98
CA LYS A 133 -44.70 36.75 27.12
C LYS A 133 -44.33 37.49 28.41
N ILE A 134 -43.03 37.73 28.64
CA ILE A 134 -42.54 38.49 29.79
C ILE A 134 -43.04 39.93 29.75
N ASP A 135 -42.90 40.62 28.61
CA ASP A 135 -43.39 41.99 28.42
C ASP A 135 -44.89 42.11 28.70
N ASN A 136 -45.68 41.12 28.26
CA ASN A 136 -47.11 41.09 28.51
C ASN A 136 -47.45 40.89 29.99
N VAL A 137 -46.72 40.01 30.69
CA VAL A 137 -46.85 39.83 32.14
C VAL A 137 -46.48 41.12 32.88
N GLU A 138 -45.39 41.78 32.50
CA GLU A 138 -44.95 43.04 33.08
C GLU A 138 -46.00 44.14 32.93
N LYS A 139 -46.58 44.31 31.73
CA LYS A 139 -47.68 45.26 31.49
C LYS A 139 -48.89 45.00 32.36
N ASN A 140 -49.29 43.73 32.50
CA ASN A 140 -50.42 43.35 33.37
C ASN A 140 -50.14 43.69 34.84
N LEU A 141 -48.93 43.42 35.33
CA LEU A 141 -48.50 43.76 36.69
C LEU A 141 -48.47 45.28 36.91
N MET A 142 -47.95 46.05 35.95
CA MET A 142 -47.95 47.53 36.02
C MET A 142 -49.36 48.10 36.07
N SER A 143 -50.29 47.55 35.26
CA SER A 143 -51.70 47.95 35.27
C SER A 143 -52.36 47.69 36.63
N LEU A 144 -52.16 46.49 37.20
CA LEU A 144 -52.68 46.14 38.53
C LEU A 144 -52.10 47.04 39.63
N SER A 145 -50.79 47.31 39.57
CA SER A 145 -50.11 48.24 40.48
C SER A 145 -50.69 49.67 40.38
N GLY A 146 -50.96 50.13 39.16
CA GLY A 146 -51.62 51.42 38.92
C GLY A 146 -53.03 51.49 39.52
N MET A 147 -53.85 50.45 39.30
CA MET A 147 -55.19 50.34 39.89
C MET A 147 -55.14 50.34 41.42
N LEU A 148 -54.20 49.59 42.02
CA LEU A 148 -54.05 49.54 43.48
C LEU A 148 -53.70 50.92 44.06
N LYS A 149 -52.77 51.65 43.43
CA LYS A 149 -52.43 53.03 43.84
C LYS A 149 -53.66 53.95 43.79
N TRP A 150 -54.48 53.82 42.74
CA TRP A 150 -55.71 54.62 42.61
C TRP A 150 -56.72 54.31 43.71
N VAL A 151 -56.98 53.03 43.98
CA VAL A 151 -57.88 52.59 45.07
C VAL A 151 -57.39 53.06 46.44
N LEU A 152 -56.10 52.91 46.74
CA LEU A 152 -55.52 53.39 47.99
C LEU A 152 -55.66 54.91 48.15
N GLY A 153 -55.50 55.67 47.06
CA GLY A 153 -55.73 57.11 47.04
C GLY A 153 -57.17 57.48 47.42
N ILE A 154 -58.16 56.81 46.83
CA ILE A 154 -59.59 57.01 47.15
C ILE A 154 -59.89 56.62 48.60
N MET A 155 -59.37 55.49 49.08
CA MET A 155 -59.58 55.10 50.48
C MET A 155 -58.97 56.09 51.47
N GLY A 156 -57.79 56.62 51.17
CA GLY A 156 -57.16 57.67 51.97
C GLY A 156 -58.02 58.92 52.07
N THR A 157 -58.57 59.41 50.96
CA THR A 157 -59.44 60.60 50.98
C THR A 157 -60.76 60.33 51.72
N MET A 158 -61.38 59.17 51.53
CA MET A 158 -62.59 58.76 52.27
C MET A 158 -62.35 58.69 53.78
N ALA A 159 -61.21 58.14 54.21
CA ALA A 159 -60.88 58.08 55.63
C ALA A 159 -60.74 59.48 56.24
N ILE A 160 -60.07 60.41 55.54
CA ILE A 160 -59.92 61.80 55.97
C ILE A 160 -61.28 62.50 56.07
N THR A 161 -62.16 62.33 55.06
CA THR A 161 -63.49 62.97 55.07
C THR A 161 -64.40 62.43 56.17
N MET A 162 -64.37 61.12 56.43
CA MET A 162 -65.11 60.51 57.56
C MET A 162 -64.66 61.06 58.91
N ILE A 163 -63.34 61.14 59.15
CA ILE A 163 -62.78 61.69 60.39
C ILE A 163 -63.17 63.16 60.56
N ALA A 164 -63.05 63.98 59.51
CA ALA A 164 -63.43 65.39 59.55
C ALA A 164 -64.94 65.58 59.84
N GLY A 165 -65.80 64.76 59.22
CA GLY A 165 -67.24 64.78 59.46
C GLY A 165 -67.61 64.44 60.90
N LEU A 166 -66.97 63.40 61.47
CA LEU A 166 -67.14 63.05 62.89
C LEU A 166 -66.71 64.19 63.81
N ILE A 167 -65.54 64.79 63.60
CA ILE A 167 -65.08 65.94 64.40
C ILE A 167 -66.10 67.08 64.36
N PHE A 168 -66.60 67.45 63.16
CA PHE A 168 -67.59 68.52 63.00
C PHE A 168 -68.90 68.26 63.77
N THR A 169 -69.38 67.01 63.84
CA THR A 169 -70.59 66.66 64.59
C THR A 169 -70.46 66.80 66.11
N PHE A 170 -69.24 66.78 66.66
CA PHE A 170 -68.98 66.87 68.10
C PHE A 170 -68.44 68.24 68.56
N ILE A 171 -68.32 69.22 67.67
CA ILE A 171 -68.03 70.61 68.06
C ILE A 171 -69.34 71.23 68.60
N PRO A 172 -69.42 71.61 69.89
CA PRO A 172 -70.62 72.25 70.44
C PRO A 172 -70.85 73.62 69.79
N LYS A 173 -72.11 73.91 69.43
CA LYS A 173 -72.53 75.20 68.85
C LYS A 173 -72.43 76.36 69.85
#